data_AF-A0AAV0QPB1-F1
#
_entry.id   AF-A0AAV0QPB1-F1
#
_cell.length_a   1.000
_cell.length_b   1.000
_cell.length_c   1.000
_cell.angle_alpha   90.00
_cell.angle_beta   90.00
_cell.angle_gamma   90.00
#
_symmetry.space_group_name_H-M   'P 1'
#
loop_
_entity.id
_entity.type
_entity.pdbx_description
1 polymer ?
#
loop_
_entity_poly.entity_id
_entity_poly.type
_entity_poly.pdbx_seq_one_letter_code
_entity_poly.pdbx_strand_id
1 'polypeptide(L)' 'MPCLQFAQGGQDKVPQTCCNGLHNLADSATTVDDKTAACKCLATAFQKFPTIKDEDLQKIPGLCNVTVPFPLSKNLKCDK' A
#
# COMPACT_ATOMS: atom_id res chain seq x y z
N MET A 1 -4.89 -11.36 -0.50
CA MET A 1 -4.27 -10.02 -0.44
C MET A 1 -2.94 -10.15 0.30
N PRO A 2 -1.80 -10.25 -0.42
CA PRO A 2 -0.53 -10.73 0.13
C PRO A 2 0.08 -9.82 1.20
N CYS A 3 -0.31 -8.55 1.26
CA CYS A 3 0.18 -7.59 2.25
C CYS A 3 -0.64 -7.55 3.55
N LEU A 4 -1.84 -8.15 3.56
CA LEU A 4 -2.85 -7.89 4.58
C LEU A 4 -2.43 -8.37 5.98
N GLN A 5 -1.84 -9.57 6.06
CA GLN A 5 -1.44 -10.16 7.33
C GLN A 5 -0.32 -9.35 8.02
N PHE A 6 0.67 -8.87 7.25
CA PHE A 6 1.67 -7.92 7.74
C PHE A 6 1.03 -6.59 8.15
N ALA A 7 0.16 -6.02 7.31
CA ALA A 7 -0.53 -4.75 7.59
C ALA A 7 -1.43 -4.80 8.84
N GLN A 8 -1.81 -5.99 9.31
CA GLN A 8 -2.57 -6.21 10.55
C GLN A 8 -1.66 -6.48 11.77
N GLY A 9 -0.34 -6.54 11.58
CA GLY A 9 0.64 -6.93 12.60
C GLY A 9 0.66 -8.43 12.90
N GLY A 10 0.13 -9.27 11.99
CA GLY A 10 0.12 -10.73 12.11
C GLY A 10 1.36 -11.41 11.54
N GLN A 11 2.27 -10.65 10.92
CA GLN A 11 3.55 -11.15 10.40
C GLN A 11 4.66 -10.15 10.67
N ASP A 12 5.86 -10.64 11.01
CA ASP A 12 7.05 -9.81 11.24
C ASP A 12 7.75 -9.38 9.94
N LYS A 13 7.46 -10.06 8.83
CA LYS A 13 8.09 -9.82 7.52
C LYS A 13 7.04 -9.64 6.44
N VAL A 14 7.29 -8.70 5.53
CA VAL A 14 6.47 -8.51 4.34
C VAL A 14 6.71 -9.66 3.36
N PRO A 15 5.67 -10.38 2.90
CA PRO A 15 5.83 -11.43 1.91
C PRO A 15 6.38 -10.87 0.59
N GLN A 16 7.24 -11.62 -0.10
CA GLN A 16 7.77 -11.19 -1.41
C GLN A 16 6.66 -10.96 -2.45
N THR A 17 5.60 -11.73 -2.39
CA THR A 17 4.42 -11.53 -3.26
C THR A 17 3.69 -10.20 -2.99
N CYS A 18 3.77 -9.67 -1.76
CA CYS A 18 3.30 -8.31 -1.46
C CYS A 18 4.20 -7.28 -2.13
N CYS A 19 5.52 -7.40 -1.97
CA CYS A 19 6.46 -6.46 -2.59
C CYS A 19 6.37 -6.46 -4.11
N ASN A 20 6.26 -7.62 -4.76
CA ASN A 20 6.07 -7.72 -6.20
C ASN A 20 4.78 -7.02 -6.66
N GLY A 21 3.69 -7.19 -5.89
CA GLY A 21 2.43 -6.48 -6.17
C GLY A 21 2.57 -4.96 -6.04
N LEU A 22 3.35 -4.49 -5.06
CA LEU A 22 3.62 -3.07 -4.85
C LEU A 22 4.51 -2.48 -5.94
N HIS A 23 5.55 -3.20 -6.38
CA HIS A 23 6.38 -2.84 -7.54
C HIS A 23 5.53 -2.72 -8.80
N ASN A 24 4.73 -3.74 -9.13
CA ASN A 24 3.86 -3.70 -10.30
C ASN A 24 2.87 -2.53 -10.26
N LEU A 25 2.34 -2.20 -9.08
CA LEU A 25 1.45 -1.05 -8.91
C LEU A 25 2.20 0.27 -9.15
N ALA A 26 3.41 0.41 -8.61
CA ALA A 26 4.25 1.60 -8.79
C ALA A 26 4.65 1.78 -10.28
N ASP A 27 5.02 0.69 -10.95
CA ASP A 27 5.39 0.68 -12.37
C ASP A 27 4.20 0.98 -13.28
N SER A 28 2.98 0.61 -12.87
CA SER A 28 1.75 0.92 -13.61
C SER A 28 1.27 2.35 -13.36
N ALA A 29 1.55 2.92 -12.18
CA ALA A 29 1.08 4.24 -11.75
C ALA A 29 2.00 5.37 -12.25
N THR A 30 2.16 5.49 -13.58
CA THR A 30 3.10 6.45 -14.18
C THR A 30 2.50 7.86 -14.30
N THR A 31 1.22 7.98 -14.61
CA THR A 31 0.53 9.27 -14.77
C THR A 31 -0.11 9.75 -13.46
N VAL A 32 -0.47 11.03 -13.39
CA VAL A 32 -1.20 11.59 -12.23
C VAL A 32 -2.56 10.90 -12.07
N ASP A 33 -3.23 10.59 -13.18
CA ASP A 33 -4.52 9.90 -13.17
C ASP A 33 -4.37 8.47 -12.64
N ASP A 34 -3.34 7.73 -13.07
CA ASP A 34 -3.08 6.37 -12.57
C ASP A 34 -2.73 6.38 -11.08
N LYS A 35 -1.91 7.33 -10.63
CA LYS A 35 -1.57 7.50 -9.20
C LYS A 35 -2.80 7.79 -8.37
N THR A 36 -3.67 8.66 -8.86
CA THR A 36 -4.93 9.01 -8.20
C THR A 36 -5.87 7.80 -8.14
N ALA A 37 -5.98 7.04 -9.24
CA ALA A 37 -6.79 5.83 -9.30
C ALA A 37 -6.26 4.73 -8.36
N ALA A 38 -4.95 4.48 -8.36
CA ALA A 38 -4.28 3.55 -7.46
C ALA A 38 -4.49 3.94 -5.99
N CYS A 39 -4.32 5.22 -5.66
CA CYS A 39 -4.56 5.74 -4.32
C CYS A 39 -6.01 5.50 -3.86
N LYS A 40 -7.01 5.85 -4.68
CA LYS A 40 -8.43 5.65 -4.34
C LYS A 40 -8.78 4.16 -4.16
N CYS A 41 -8.20 3.31 -5.00
CA CYS A 41 -8.34 1.85 -4.91
C CYS A 41 -7.79 1.32 -3.57
N LEU A 42 -6.58 1.75 -3.19
CA LEU A 42 -5.95 1.37 -1.92
C LEU A 42 -6.72 1.91 -0.72
N ALA A 43 -7.17 3.18 -0.75
CA ALA A 43 -7.98 3.77 0.31
C ALA A 43 -9.25 2.95 0.57
N THR A 44 -9.97 2.60 -0.50
CA THR A 44 -11.17 1.76 -0.43
C THR A 44 -10.85 0.37 0.09
N ALA A 45 -9.73 -0.22 -0.33
CA ALA A 45 -9.30 -1.53 0.15
C ALA A 45 -8.99 -1.51 1.65
N PHE A 46 -8.26 -0.51 2.14
CA PHE A 46 -7.88 -0.40 3.54
C PHE A 46 -9.07 -0.15 4.46
N GLN A 47 -10.08 0.60 4.01
CA GLN A 47 -11.32 0.81 4.76
C GLN A 47 -12.09 -0.50 5.02
N LYS A 48 -11.96 -1.51 4.15
CA LYS A 48 -12.59 -2.82 4.35
C LYS A 48 -11.96 -3.64 5.47
N PHE A 49 -10.77 -3.26 5.95
CA PHE A 49 -10.04 -4.00 6.97
C PHE A 49 -9.77 -3.09 8.18
N PRO A 50 -10.69 -3.05 9.17
CA PRO A 50 -10.55 -2.20 10.35
C PRO A 50 -9.33 -2.57 11.20
N THR A 51 -8.83 -3.80 11.10
CA THR A 51 -7.67 -4.31 11.84
C THR A 51 -6.31 -3.90 11.26
N ILE A 52 -6.26 -3.27 10.08
CA ILE A 52 -5.00 -2.73 9.54
C ILE A 52 -4.43 -1.65 10.47
N LYS A 53 -3.11 -1.61 10.61
CA LYS A 53 -2.39 -0.59 11.37
C LYS A 53 -1.64 0.32 10.39
N ASP A 54 -1.87 1.63 10.51
CA ASP A 54 -1.21 2.62 9.64
C ASP A 54 0.31 2.58 9.80
N GLU A 55 0.81 2.33 11.01
CA GLU A 55 2.23 2.14 11.28
C GLU A 55 2.87 1.00 10.48
N ASP A 56 2.13 -0.10 10.27
CA ASP A 56 2.65 -1.24 9.52
C ASP A 56 2.54 -1.01 8.01
N LEU A 57 1.44 -0.39 7.54
CA LEU A 57 1.32 0.05 6.15
C LEU A 57 2.46 0.97 5.72
N GLN A 58 2.82 1.95 6.56
CA GLN A 58 3.88 2.92 6.26
C GLN A 58 5.26 2.27 6.16
N LYS A 59 5.50 1.13 6.82
CA LYS A 59 6.77 0.39 6.73
C LYS A 59 6.91 -0.39 5.41
N ILE A 60 5.80 -0.79 4.78
CA ILE A 60 5.82 -1.68 3.60
C ILE A 60 6.69 -1.12 2.46
N PRO A 61 6.56 0.16 2.02
CA PRO A 61 7.37 0.66 0.91
C PRO A 61 8.88 0.60 1.20
N GLY A 62 9.29 0.96 2.42
CA GLY A 62 10.69 0.88 2.85
C GLY A 62 11.19 -0.56 2.91
N LEU A 63 10.39 -1.48 3.46
CA LEU A 63 10.73 -2.90 3.55
C LEU A 63 10.77 -3.61 2.19
N CYS A 64 9.99 -3.14 1.22
CA CYS A 64 9.98 -3.64 -0.16
C CYS A 64 10.95 -2.91 -1.09
N ASN A 65 11.65 -1.89 -0.59
CA ASN A 65 12.54 -1.03 -1.37
C ASN A 65 11.81 -0.42 -2.61
N VAL A 66 10.56 0.00 -2.43
CA VAL A 66 9.71 0.66 -3.44
C VAL A 66 9.51 2.12 -3.08
N THR A 67 9.68 3.01 -4.07
CA THR A 67 9.27 4.40 -3.92
C THR A 67 7.85 4.57 -4.44
N VAL A 68 6.90 4.80 -3.53
CA VAL A 68 5.53 5.17 -3.88
C VAL A 68 5.34 6.67 -3.76
N PRO A 69 4.56 7.31 -4.66
CA PRO A 69 4.37 8.76 -4.64
C PRO A 69 3.43 9.25 -3.52
N PHE A 70 2.84 8.34 -2.74
CA PHE A 70 1.91 8.66 -1.66
C PHE A 70 2.15 7.77 -0.42
N PRO A 71 1.87 8.27 0.79
CA PRO A 71 2.01 7.49 2.01
C PRO A 71 0.88 6.47 2.15
N LEU A 72 1.21 5.17 2.28
CA LEU A 72 0.22 4.13 2.55
C LEU A 72 -0.40 4.31 3.95
N SER A 73 -1.67 4.68 4.00
CA SER A 73 -2.45 4.82 5.24
C SER A 73 -3.94 4.63 4.97
N LYS A 74 -4.73 4.29 6.00
CA LYS A 74 -6.20 4.21 5.88
C LYS A 74 -6.84 5.54 5.45
N ASN A 75 -6.19 6.66 5.78
CA ASN A 75 -6.62 8.01 5.44
C ASN A 75 -5.78 8.62 4.31
N LEU A 76 -5.55 7.83 3.26
CA LEU A 76 -4.91 8.27 2.02
C LEU A 76 -5.67 9.49 1.45
N LYS A 77 -4.98 10.63 1.40
CA LYS A 77 -5.46 11.82 0.68
C LYS A 77 -5.00 11.70 -0.77
N CYS A 78 -5.91 11.31 -1.65
CA CYS A 78 -5.63 11.04 -3.06
C CYS A 78 -5.70 12.27 -3.97
N ASP A 79 -5.70 13.47 -3.38
CA ASP A 79 -5.98 14.72 -4.08
C ASP A 79 -4.71 15.46 -4.56
N LYS A 80 -3.54 14.81 -4.57
CA LYS A 80 -2.25 15.40 -4.94
C LYS A 80 -1.33 14.43 -5.66
#